data_AF-A0A929I8I4-F1
#
_entry.id   AF-A0A929I8I4-F1
#
_cell.length_a   1.000
_cell.length_b   1.000
_cell.length_c   1.000
_cell.angle_alpha   90.00
_cell.angle_beta   90.00
_cell.angle_gamma   90.00
#
_symmetry.space_group_name_H-M   'P 1'
#
loop_
_entity.id
_entity.type
_entity.pdbx_description
1 polymer ?
#
loop_
_entity_poly.entity_id
_entity_poly.type
_entity_poly.pdbx_seq_one_letter_code
_entity_poly.pdbx_strand_id
1 'polypeptide(L)' 'MSLTILNPGLFSTFQDMGRPGYAHLGIPLSGVMDVTAAKLA' A
#
# COMPACT_ATOMS: atom_id res chain seq x y z
N MET A 1 19.16 -9.78 -2.17
CA MET A 1 18.45 -9.58 -3.46
C MET A 1 17.94 -8.16 -3.48
N SER A 2 18.12 -7.43 -4.59
CA SER A 2 17.68 -6.04 -4.73
C SER A 2 16.85 -5.87 -6.01
N LEU A 3 15.92 -4.92 -5.99
CA LEU A 3 15.10 -4.53 -7.14
C LEU A 3 15.48 -3.11 -7.56
N THR A 4 15.79 -2.91 -8.84
CA THR A 4 16.06 -1.57 -9.42
C THR A 4 14.84 -1.13 -10.22
N ILE A 5 14.29 0.04 -9.88
CA ILE A 5 13.08 0.57 -10.51
C ILE A 5 13.53 1.49 -11.64
N LEU A 6 13.23 1.11 -12.89
CA LEU A 6 13.65 1.88 -14.07
C LEU A 6 12.65 2.99 -14.40
N ASN A 7 11.34 2.72 -14.33
CA ASN A 7 10.27 3.67 -14.66
C ASN A 7 9.04 3.44 -13.77
N PRO A 8 8.84 4.19 -12.67
CA PRO A 8 7.75 3.94 -11.73
C PRO A 8 6.37 4.42 -12.20
N GLY A 9 6.27 5.37 -13.14
CA GLY A 9 4.99 6.02 -13.44
C GLY A 9 4.54 6.99 -12.33
N LEU A 10 3.32 7.52 -12.42
CA LEU A 10 2.90 8.70 -11.63
C LEU A 10 2.58 8.41 -10.15
N PHE A 11 1.94 7.29 -9.83
CA PHE A 11 1.40 7.02 -8.48
C PHE A 11 1.82 5.65 -7.94
N SER A 12 3.03 5.21 -8.28
CA SER A 12 3.57 3.94 -7.79
C SER A 12 4.05 4.07 -6.37
N THR A 13 3.47 3.26 -5.50
CA THR A 13 3.76 3.20 -4.07
C THR A 13 3.82 1.76 -3.64
N PHE A 14 4.64 1.47 -2.62
CA PHE A 14 4.56 0.19 -1.94
C PHE A 14 3.36 0.24 -0.99
N GLN A 15 2.49 -0.75 -1.10
CA GLN A 15 1.25 -0.82 -0.33
C GLN A 15 1.18 -2.16 0.40
N ASP A 16 0.61 -2.12 1.59
CA ASP A 16 0.28 -3.26 2.44
C ASP A 16 -1.23 -3.28 2.73
N MET A 17 -1.66 -4.03 3.75
CA MET A 17 -3.07 -4.11 4.16
C MET A 17 -3.51 -2.94 5.06
N GLY A 18 -2.64 -1.94 5.28
CA GLY A 18 -2.95 -0.74 6.06
C GLY A 18 -2.65 -0.85 7.55
N ARG A 19 -3.18 0.12 8.31
CA ARG A 19 -2.92 0.36 9.74
C ARG A 19 -4.25 0.42 10.53
N PRO A 20 -4.95 -0.70 10.73
CA PRO A 20 -6.20 -0.70 11.50
C PRO A 20 -5.95 -0.37 12.98
N GLY A 21 -6.97 0.18 13.65
CA GLY A 21 -6.96 0.44 15.10
C GLY A 21 -6.46 1.82 15.53
N TYR A 22 -5.81 2.59 14.65
CA TYR A 22 -5.21 3.89 14.99
C TYR A 22 -6.05 5.12 14.63
N ALA A 23 -7.29 4.93 14.17
CA ALA A 23 -8.17 6.03 13.78
C ALA A 23 -8.43 7.02 14.95
N HIS A 24 -8.43 6.53 16.19
CA HIS A 24 -8.58 7.35 17.40
C HIS A 24 -7.40 8.32 17.63
N LEU A 25 -6.25 8.05 17.01
CA LEU A 25 -5.08 8.94 17.00
C LEU A 25 -5.03 9.82 15.73
N GLY A 26 -6.07 9.77 14.88
CA GLY A 26 -6.12 10.49 13.61
C GLY A 26 -5.31 9.84 12.47
N ILE A 27 -4.86 8.59 12.64
CA ILE A 27 -4.10 7.88 11.60
C ILE A 27 -5.09 7.17 10.66
N PRO A 28 -5.05 7.44 9.34
CA PRO A 28 -5.93 6.78 8.38
C PRO A 28 -5.56 5.31 8.18
N LEU A 29 -6.51 4.51 7.71
CA LEU A 29 -6.28 3.08 7.43
C LEU A 29 -5.14 2.84 6.43
N SER A 30 -5.03 3.68 5.38
CA SER A 30 -4.05 3.50 4.29
C SER A 30 -4.15 2.10 3.64
N GLY A 31 -3.07 1.62 3.04
CA GLY A 31 -3.00 0.33 2.36
C GLY A 31 -3.46 0.36 0.90
N VAL A 32 -3.51 -0.83 0.32
CA VAL A 32 -3.93 -1.07 -1.06
C VAL A 32 -5.33 -0.50 -1.34
N MET A 33 -5.48 0.14 -2.50
CA MET A 33 -6.77 0.64 -2.96
C MET A 33 -7.71 -0.51 -3.39
N ASP A 34 -7.18 -1.52 -4.07
CA ASP A 34 -7.90 -2.76 -4.41
C ASP A 34 -7.39 -3.91 -3.55
N VAL A 35 -8.11 -4.18 -2.47
CA VAL A 35 -7.79 -5.24 -1.51
C VAL A 35 -7.93 -6.63 -2.13
N THR A 36 -8.83 -6.80 -3.10
CA THR A 36 -9.11 -8.11 -3.70
C THR A 36 -7.96 -8.51 -4.62
N ALA A 37 -7.50 -7.58 -5.46
CA ALA A 37 -6.33 -7.80 -6.31
C ALA A 37 -5.06 -8.06 -5.49
N ALA A 38 -4.85 -7.31 -4.40
CA ALA A 38 -3.68 -7.50 -3.54
C ALA A 38 -3.67 -8.85 -2.80
N LYS A 39 -4.84 -9.41 -2.47
CA LYS A 39 -4.96 -10.74 -1.85
C LYS A 39 -4.71 -11.89 -2.84
N LEU A 40 -4.85 -11.62 -4.14
CA LEU A 40 -4.66 -12.62 -5.19
C LEU A 40 -3.19 -12.76 -5.61
N ALA A 41 -2.41 -11.69 -5.53
CA ALA A 41 -1.00 -11.64 -5.90
C ALA A 41 -0.09 -12.35 -4.87
#